data_AF-A0A382MMB5-F1
#
_entry.id   AF-A0A382MMB5-F1
#
_cell.length_a   1.000
_cell.length_b   1.000
_cell.length_c   1.000
_cell.angle_alpha   90.00
_cell.angle_beta   90.00
_cell.angle_gamma   90.00
#
_symmetry.space_group_name_H-M   'P 1'
#
loop_
_entity.id
_entity.type
_entity.pdbx_description
1 polymer ?
#
loop_
_entity_poly.entity_id
_entity_poly.type
_entity_poly.pdbx_seq_one_letter_code
_entity_poly.pdbx_strand_id
1 'polypeptide(L)'
;MKKAPLLKTIYSSVKDLTSTFVGKKKGFNQPVLIKIYENSTIQRIGFITNEDLKTLNIKEGKVIVYLPHSYAFSGQLFVVDRSYIKPINASSSEIMKLIISGGITEVDN
;
A
#
# COMPACT_ATOMS: atom_id res chain seq x y z
N MET A 1 11.06 22.05 24.54
CA MET A 1 10.03 21.78 23.51
C MET A 1 10.26 20.39 22.90
N LYS A 2 9.54 19.35 23.33
CA LYS A 2 9.48 18.04 22.63
C LYS A 2 8.02 17.77 22.26
N LYS A 3 7.51 18.47 21.26
CA LYS A 3 6.16 18.23 20.75
C LYS A 3 6.20 16.94 19.90
N ALA A 4 5.45 15.93 20.33
CA ALA A 4 5.17 14.68 19.63
C ALA A 4 6.37 13.77 19.28
N PRO A 5 7.12 13.25 20.27
CA PRO A 5 8.16 12.24 20.04
C PRO A 5 7.65 10.99 19.30
N LEU A 6 6.38 10.62 19.50
CA LEU A 6 5.73 9.51 18.78
C LEU A 6 5.55 9.78 17.29
N LEU A 7 5.11 10.99 16.90
CA LEU A 7 5.05 11.38 15.48
C LEU A 7 6.44 11.33 14.84
N LYS A 8 7.47 11.76 15.58
CA LYS A 8 8.86 11.72 15.08
C LYS A 8 9.32 10.29 14.80
N THR A 9 9.00 9.34 15.69
CA THR A 9 9.32 7.91 15.50
C THR A 9 8.55 7.30 14.33
N ILE A 10 7.25 7.59 14.20
CA ILE A 10 6.45 7.12 13.05
C ILE A 10 7.02 7.71 11.75
N TYR A 11 7.27 9.02 11.72
CA TYR A 11 7.81 9.70 10.55
C TYR A 11 9.22 9.24 10.18
N SER A 12 10.10 9.01 11.16
CA SER A 12 11.45 8.49 10.90
C SER A 12 11.41 7.07 10.35
N SER A 13 10.59 6.19 10.93
CA SER A 13 10.41 4.83 10.42
C SER A 13 9.83 4.85 9.00
N VAL A 14 8.86 5.71 8.70
CA VAL A 14 8.34 5.89 7.33
C VAL A 14 9.43 6.43 6.39
N LYS A 15 10.26 7.38 6.83
CA LYS A 15 11.36 7.97 6.04
C LYS A 15 12.46 6.95 5.72
N ASP A 16 12.82 6.12 6.69
CA ASP A 16 13.86 5.09 6.53
C ASP A 16 13.35 3.92 5.68
N LEU A 17 12.05 3.62 5.75
CA LEU A 17 11.41 2.66 4.86
C LEU A 17 11.36 3.21 3.43
N THR A 18 10.88 4.44 3.23
CA THR A 18 10.83 5.05 1.89
C THR A 18 12.22 5.15 1.25
N SER A 19 13.28 5.49 1.98
CA SER A 19 14.65 5.55 1.44
C SER A 19 15.18 4.18 0.98
N THR A 20 14.76 3.09 1.63
CA THR A 20 15.16 1.72 1.29
C THR A 20 14.36 1.16 0.09
N PHE A 21 13.11 1.60 -0.10
CA PHE A 21 12.22 1.14 -1.19
C PHE A 21 12.30 1.99 -2.47
N VAL A 22 12.65 3.28 -2.38
CA VAL A 22 12.79 4.20 -3.53
C VAL A 22 13.99 3.82 -4.42
N GLY A 23 14.90 2.97 -3.92
CA GLY A 23 16.20 2.75 -4.53
C GLY A 23 16.30 1.85 -5.76
N LYS A 24 15.33 0.99 -6.14
CA LYS A 24 15.46 0.16 -7.37
C LYS A 24 14.26 -0.68 -7.84
N LYS A 25 13.16 -0.78 -7.08
CA LYS A 25 11.95 -1.47 -7.56
C LYS A 25 10.73 -0.59 -7.35
N LYS A 26 10.07 -0.22 -8.45
CA LYS A 26 8.83 0.56 -8.56
C LYS A 26 7.61 -0.06 -7.82
N GLY A 27 7.77 -1.00 -6.89
CA GLY A 27 6.70 -1.88 -6.40
C GLY A 27 5.59 -1.20 -5.58
N PHE A 28 5.78 0.03 -5.10
CA PHE A 28 4.77 0.75 -4.30
C PHE A 28 4.30 2.05 -4.94
N ASN A 29 4.43 2.22 -6.26
CA ASN A 29 4.06 3.46 -6.96
C ASN A 29 2.58 3.53 -7.40
N GLN A 30 1.82 2.46 -7.21
CA GLN A 30 0.43 2.33 -7.66
C GLN A 30 -0.49 2.02 -6.46
N PRO A 31 -0.90 3.04 -5.68
CA PRO A 31 -1.82 2.83 -4.56
C PRO A 31 -3.22 2.48 -5.06
N VAL A 32 -3.84 1.48 -4.43
CA VAL A 32 -5.15 0.95 -4.83
C VAL A 32 -6.02 0.57 -3.65
N LEU A 33 -7.33 0.63 -3.85
CA LEU A 33 -8.34 -0.07 -3.07
C LEU A 33 -8.62 -1.42 -3.72
N ILE A 34 -8.67 -2.48 -2.92
CA ILE A 34 -9.08 -3.81 -3.37
C ILE A 34 -10.34 -4.27 -2.64
N LYS A 35 -11.29 -4.83 -3.38
CA LYS A 35 -12.38 -5.63 -2.79
C LYS A 35 -11.89 -7.05 -2.56
N ILE A 36 -12.12 -7.58 -1.35
CA ILE A 36 -11.80 -8.98 -1.01
C ILE A 36 -12.96 -9.90 -1.39
N TYR A 37 -14.20 -9.40 -1.31
CA TYR A 37 -15.41 -10.13 -1.63
C TYR A 37 -16.30 -9.27 -2.54
N GLU A 38 -16.91 -9.90 -3.55
CA GLU A 38 -17.70 -9.24 -4.59
C GLU A 38 -18.82 -8.36 -4.01
N ASN A 39 -19.57 -8.92 -3.05
CA ASN A 39 -20.74 -8.30 -2.43
C ASN A 39 -20.42 -7.58 -1.10
N SER A 40 -19.17 -7.12 -0.92
CA SER A 40 -18.76 -6.39 0.27
C SER A 40 -18.57 -4.91 0.00
N THR A 41 -18.96 -4.10 0.98
CA THR A 41 -18.61 -2.68 1.07
C THR A 41 -17.18 -2.47 1.60
N ILE A 42 -16.57 -3.51 2.17
CA ILE A 42 -15.23 -3.44 2.74
C ILE A 42 -14.19 -3.46 1.63
N GLN A 43 -13.28 -2.50 1.68
CA GLN A 43 -12.12 -2.41 0.80
C GLN A 43 -10.85 -2.31 1.62
N ARG A 44 -9.75 -2.77 1.05
CA ARG A 44 -8.42 -2.68 1.67
C ARG A 44 -7.49 -1.86 0.82
N ILE A 45 -6.61 -1.10 1.48
CA ILE A 45 -5.64 -0.24 0.83
C ILE A 45 -4.33 -1.00 0.66
N GLY A 46 -3.76 -0.96 -0.52
CA GLY A 46 -2.47 -1.56 -0.82
C GLY A 46 -1.84 -0.95 -2.05
N PHE A 47 -0.86 -1.67 -2.61
CA PHE A 47 -0.11 -1.25 -3.78
C PHE A 47 0.02 -2.39 -4.77
N ILE A 48 -0.19 -2.13 -6.06
CA ILE A 48 0.15 -3.09 -7.11
C ILE A 48 1.68 -3.22 -7.16
N THR A 49 2.18 -4.42 -6.94
CA THR A 49 3.63 -4.72 -6.95
C THR A 49 4.06 -5.50 -8.18
N ASN A 50 3.12 -6.20 -8.85
CA ASN A 50 3.37 -6.86 -10.12
C ASN A 50 2.12 -6.92 -10.99
N GLU A 51 2.24 -6.45 -12.23
CA GLU A 51 1.18 -6.46 -13.24
C GLU A 51 1.24 -7.66 -14.19
N ASP A 52 2.41 -8.27 -14.37
CA ASP A 52 2.62 -9.42 -15.25
C ASP A 52 2.93 -10.67 -14.43
N LEU A 53 1.99 -11.61 -14.45
CA LEU A 53 2.03 -12.83 -13.65
C LEU A 53 2.30 -14.09 -14.49
N LYS A 54 2.76 -13.93 -15.75
CA LYS A 54 3.03 -15.05 -16.66
C LYS A 54 4.03 -16.05 -16.08
N THR A 55 5.08 -15.56 -15.40
CA THR A 55 6.10 -16.41 -14.75
C THR A 55 5.56 -17.26 -13.60
N LEU A 56 4.38 -16.92 -13.08
CA LEU A 56 3.68 -17.66 -12.03
C LEU A 56 2.56 -18.56 -12.58
N ASN A 57 2.42 -18.68 -13.91
CA ASN A 57 1.34 -19.40 -14.59
C ASN A 57 -0.08 -18.94 -14.16
N ILE A 58 -0.22 -17.66 -13.81
CA ILE A 58 -1.51 -17.06 -13.46
C ILE A 58 -2.11 -16.45 -14.72
N LYS A 59 -3.41 -16.67 -14.94
CA LYS A 59 -4.15 -16.14 -16.08
C LYS A 59 -4.09 -14.60 -16.13
N GLU A 60 -4.16 -14.07 -17.35
CA GLU A 60 -4.28 -12.63 -17.59
C GLU A 60 -5.50 -12.02 -16.89
N GLY A 61 -5.48 -10.71 -16.67
CA GLY A 61 -6.54 -9.98 -15.97
C GLY A 61 -6.39 -9.95 -14.44
N LYS A 62 -5.35 -10.58 -13.88
CA LYS A 62 -4.99 -10.53 -12.45
C LYS A 62 -3.70 -9.75 -12.23
N VAL A 63 -3.55 -9.19 -11.04
CA VAL A 63 -2.32 -8.52 -10.58
C VAL A 63 -2.00 -8.92 -9.15
N ILE A 64 -0.75 -8.74 -8.74
CA ILE A 64 -0.35 -8.89 -7.34
C ILE A 64 -0.45 -7.53 -6.64
N VAL A 65 -1.13 -7.53 -5.50
CA VAL A 65 -1.27 -6.38 -4.62
C VAL A 65 -0.68 -6.72 -3.25
N TYR A 66 0.20 -5.86 -2.75
CA TYR A 66 0.74 -5.95 -1.39
C TYR A 66 -0.01 -4.97 -0.46
N LEU A 67 -0.45 -5.49 0.68
CA LEU A 67 -1.18 -4.77 1.72
C LEU A 67 -0.32 -4.69 2.98
N PRO A 68 0.31 -3.54 3.27
CA PRO A 68 1.06 -3.36 4.50
C PRO A 68 0.15 -3.41 5.74
N HIS A 69 0.70 -3.87 6.86
CA HIS A 69 0.04 -3.80 8.17
C HIS A 69 0.31 -2.47 8.86
N SER A 70 -0.71 -1.94 9.53
CA SER A 70 -0.56 -0.77 10.40
C SER A 70 0.33 -1.09 11.60
N TYR A 71 1.15 -0.13 12.04
CA TYR A 71 2.05 -0.27 13.20
C TYR A 71 3.04 -1.45 13.14
N ALA A 72 3.23 -2.08 11.98
CA ALA A 72 4.15 -3.21 11.81
C ALA A 72 4.84 -3.18 10.45
N PHE A 73 6.10 -3.64 10.41
CA PHE A 73 6.80 -3.86 9.15
C PHE A 73 6.51 -5.27 8.60
N SER A 74 5.27 -5.47 8.17
CA SER A 74 4.79 -6.71 7.58
C SER A 74 3.57 -6.42 6.70
N GLY A 75 3.08 -7.44 5.99
CA GLY A 75 1.89 -7.26 5.16
C GLY A 75 1.42 -8.57 4.55
N GLN A 76 0.41 -8.46 3.72
CA GLN A 76 -0.20 -9.58 3.00
C GLN A 76 -0.03 -9.39 1.50
N LEU A 77 0.10 -10.49 0.79
CA LEU A 77 0.19 -10.53 -0.66
C LEU A 77 -1.07 -11.17 -1.22
N PHE A 78 -1.74 -10.49 -2.16
CA PHE A 78 -2.95 -10.98 -2.79
C PHE A 78 -2.80 -11.00 -4.31
N VAL A 79 -3.33 -12.05 -4.94
CA VAL A 79 -3.59 -12.06 -6.38
C VAL A 79 -5.04 -11.64 -6.58
N VAL A 80 -5.26 -10.56 -7.31
CA VAL A 80 -6.57 -9.90 -7.38
C VAL A 80 -6.95 -9.70 -8.85
N ASP A 81 -8.21 -9.98 -9.20
CA ASP A 81 -8.77 -9.62 -10.51
C ASP A 81 -8.79 -8.10 -10.66
N ARG A 82 -8.40 -7.59 -11.83
CA ARG A 82 -8.38 -6.14 -12.09
C ARG A 82 -9.76 -5.48 -11.89
N SER A 83 -10.85 -6.23 -12.05
CA SER A 83 -12.22 -5.75 -11.78
C SER A 83 -12.48 -5.39 -10.30
N TYR A 84 -11.69 -5.92 -9.36
CA TYR A 84 -11.78 -5.60 -7.93
C TYR A 84 -10.83 -4.51 -7.46
N ILE A 85 -10.14 -3.86 -8.40
CA ILE A 85 -9.13 -2.84 -8.12
C ILE A 85 -9.67 -1.46 -8.48
N LYS A 86 -9.52 -0.51 -7.57
CA LYS A 86 -9.76 0.90 -7.82
C LYS A 86 -8.50 1.71 -7.50
N PRO A 87 -7.89 2.41 -8.47
CA PRO A 87 -6.77 3.30 -8.21
C PRO A 87 -7.13 4.39 -7.19
N ILE A 88 -6.17 4.74 -6.34
CA ILE A 88 -6.27 5.88 -5.43
C ILE A 88 -5.52 7.05 -6.03
N ASN A 89 -6.18 8.20 -6.14
CA ASN A 89 -5.57 9.43 -6.64
C ASN A 89 -4.86 10.19 -5.51
N ALA A 90 -3.73 9.66 -5.05
CA ALA A 90 -2.86 10.29 -4.05
C ALA A 90 -1.43 9.77 -4.23
N SER A 91 -0.43 10.46 -3.67
CA SER A 91 0.94 9.97 -3.75
C SER A 91 1.11 8.68 -2.94
N SER A 92 1.97 7.79 -3.40
CA SER A 92 2.31 6.59 -2.65
C SER A 92 2.88 6.87 -1.26
N SER A 93 3.54 8.03 -1.08
CA SER A 93 4.08 8.43 0.23
C SER A 93 2.96 8.73 1.22
N GLU A 94 1.92 9.45 0.79
CA GLU A 94 0.75 9.75 1.63
C GLU A 94 -0.02 8.49 1.97
N ILE A 95 -0.26 7.61 0.99
CA ILE A 95 -0.94 6.34 1.23
C ILE A 95 -0.13 5.44 2.16
N MET A 96 1.19 5.41 2.02
CA MET A 96 2.06 4.66 2.93
C MET A 96 1.99 5.22 4.37
N LYS A 97 2.01 6.55 4.54
CA LYS A 97 1.83 7.20 5.85
C LYS A 97 0.47 6.86 6.45
N LEU A 98 -0.60 6.94 5.66
CA LEU A 98 -1.96 6.58 6.05
C LEU A 98 -2.01 5.16 6.60
N ILE A 99 -1.51 4.18 5.85
CA ILE A 99 -1.50 2.77 6.25
C ILE A 99 -0.66 2.56 7.52
N ILE A 100 0.58 3.05 7.56
CA ILE A 100 1.48 2.83 8.71
C ILE A 100 0.89 3.43 10.00
N SER A 101 0.23 4.58 9.89
CA SER A 101 -0.45 5.26 10.99
C SER A 101 -1.78 4.60 11.40
N GLY A 102 -2.24 3.58 10.68
CA GLY A 102 -3.55 2.97 10.91
C GLY A 102 -4.73 3.88 10.56
N GLY A 103 -4.54 4.81 9.62
CA GLY A 103 -5.62 5.66 9.12
C GLY A 103 -5.79 7.01 9.83
N ILE A 104 -4.94 7.34 10.81
CA ILE A 104 -5.10 8.58 11.61
C ILE A 104 -4.49 9.83 10.95
N THR A 105 -3.73 9.65 9.86
CA THR A 105 -3.11 10.76 9.13
C THR A 105 -3.98 11.20 7.97
N GLU A 106 -4.04 12.51 7.72
CA GLU A 106 -4.72 13.06 6.56
C GLU A 106 -3.89 12.84 5.29
N VAL A 107 -4.58 12.64 4.17
CA VAL A 107 -4.00 12.62 2.84
C VAL A 107 -4.36 13.95 2.21
N ASP A 108 -3.35 14.79 1.98
CA ASP A 108 -3.53 16.08 1.31
C ASP A 108 -3.84 15.82 -0.18
N ASN A 109 -4.81 16.57 -0.74
CA ASN A 109 -5.15 16.52 -2.17
C ASN A 109 -4.51 17.68 -2.92
#